data_AF-A0A7V3HNN9-F1
#
_entry.id   AF-A0A7V3HNN9-F1
#
_cell.length_a   1.000
_cell.length_b   1.000
_cell.length_c   1.000
_cell.angle_alpha   90.00
_cell.angle_beta   90.00
_cell.angle_gamma   90.00
#
_symmetry.space_group_name_H-M   'P 1'
#
loop_
_entity.id
_entity.type
_entity.pdbx_description
1 polymer ?
#
loop_
_entity_poly.entity_id
_entity_poly.type
_entity_poly.pdbx_seq_one_letter_code
_entity_poly.pdbx_strand_id
1 'polypeptide(L)'
;MIVEDTLEDPTARVLDPACGSGTFLMAAIKRLREINKLPPSALLEHICNFVMGMDVHPLAVIVSRANYLLALGDLLQFRKGDVYVPVYLANSLFFDRPRQDIYLGNGTPCYRIDEAPKVEGTQGLLVPETLADNPERLDRAIDLLSGFASAHQDRKFKPSDLAEYFSNSSFPLKSGELDALYETARTMAGLIKKGKNSIWAFILKNIYRPAYLQKKPFDLVIGNPPLISFRYLRNPDYQARVKNLIQKTYFMTKGAHLVTHMEMAALFFVRSADLYLKNRGTIAFVMPKSVFTGDHYSVFRSGVFRDVYIKFTALWDLEDVSPLFNMSASVLVGRKGLKISRRIQGRIIHGKLQGRNESLSRAKERLTIEEVYFQPIFMGKRSVWGVGGPKKPSGVSHYKPLFKEGATLVPRSLLFVVPAPHPVFGIDPVKPSIKTDPEIMRFAKPPWNKESLTGTVEKAFLYLTLYTTDMIPFGFTRLRLVVLPFLVKDGKYVPMTAEEMKLKGFPGAGEWFATCEEIWETNKTQL
;
A
#
# COMPACT_ATOMS: atom_id res chain seq x y z
N MET A 1 -21.28 9.07 7.97
CA MET A 1 -20.23 9.73 8.75
C MET A 1 -19.25 10.46 7.86
N ILE A 2 -18.21 9.85 7.27
CA ILE A 2 -17.17 10.61 6.51
C ILE A 2 -17.77 11.60 5.51
N VAL A 3 -18.69 11.15 4.65
CA VAL A 3 -19.34 12.02 3.66
C VAL A 3 -20.23 13.08 4.32
N GLU A 4 -21.02 12.72 5.34
CA GLU A 4 -21.87 13.68 6.07
C GLU A 4 -21.04 14.82 6.69
N ASP A 5 -19.87 14.49 7.25
CA ASP A 5 -18.98 15.42 7.97
C ASP A 5 -18.05 16.24 7.07
N THR A 6 -17.87 15.85 5.80
CA THR A 6 -16.89 16.49 4.90
C THR A 6 -17.51 17.09 3.64
N LEU A 7 -18.72 16.68 3.26
CA LEU A 7 -19.47 17.19 2.11
C LEU A 7 -20.66 18.04 2.59
N GLU A 8 -20.36 19.31 2.91
CA GLU A 8 -21.33 20.32 3.34
C GLU A 8 -21.68 21.33 2.23
N ASP A 9 -20.75 21.59 1.31
CA ASP A 9 -20.95 22.49 0.19
C ASP A 9 -21.67 21.75 -0.96
N PRO A 10 -22.90 22.17 -1.36
CA PRO A 10 -23.66 21.53 -2.42
C PRO A 10 -23.01 21.67 -3.81
N THR A 11 -21.97 22.49 -3.96
CA THR A 11 -21.24 22.72 -5.21
C THR A 11 -19.85 22.07 -5.23
N ALA A 12 -19.47 21.35 -4.17
CA ALA A 12 -18.14 20.76 -4.07
C ALA A 12 -17.90 19.66 -5.12
N ARG A 13 -16.72 19.70 -5.76
CA ARG A 13 -16.23 18.60 -6.60
C ARG A 13 -15.62 17.52 -5.71
N VAL A 14 -16.08 16.28 -5.88
CA VAL A 14 -15.71 15.12 -5.09
C VAL A 14 -15.01 14.07 -5.96
N LEU A 15 -13.88 13.56 -5.47
CA LEU A 15 -13.16 12.45 -6.09
C LEU A 15 -12.97 11.29 -5.11
N ASP A 16 -13.23 10.06 -5.57
CA ASP A 16 -12.69 8.85 -4.96
C ASP A 16 -11.61 8.22 -5.87
N PRO A 17 -10.32 8.31 -5.52
CA PRO A 17 -9.22 7.85 -6.36
C PRO A 17 -8.99 6.33 -6.30
N ALA A 18 -9.69 5.59 -5.46
CA ALA A 18 -9.62 4.14 -5.34
C ALA A 18 -11.01 3.59 -5.00
N CYS A 19 -11.96 3.81 -5.89
CA CYS A 19 -13.37 3.77 -5.56
C CYS A 19 -13.94 2.38 -5.28
N GLY A 20 -13.24 1.31 -5.68
CA GLY A 20 -13.69 -0.07 -5.45
C GLY A 20 -15.10 -0.27 -6.00
N SER A 21 -16.04 -0.68 -5.15
CA SER A 21 -17.45 -0.85 -5.50
C SER A 21 -18.25 0.47 -5.60
N GLY A 22 -17.63 1.64 -5.41
CA GLY A 22 -18.31 2.94 -5.50
C GLY A 22 -19.08 3.35 -4.24
N THR A 23 -18.74 2.79 -3.07
CA THR A 23 -19.48 3.06 -1.82
C THR A 23 -19.43 4.54 -1.41
N PHE A 24 -18.26 5.19 -1.49
CA PHE A 24 -18.14 6.62 -1.22
C PHE A 24 -18.80 7.48 -2.29
N LEU A 25 -18.79 7.06 -3.55
CA LEU A 25 -19.48 7.76 -4.64
C LEU A 25 -20.99 7.75 -4.41
N MET A 26 -21.57 6.58 -4.10
CA MET A 26 -22.99 6.46 -3.75
C MET A 26 -23.35 7.35 -2.55
N ALA A 27 -22.52 7.35 -1.51
CA ALA A 27 -22.75 8.20 -0.34
C ALA A 27 -22.67 9.70 -0.70
N ALA A 28 -21.70 10.12 -1.53
CA ALA A 28 -21.58 11.50 -1.99
C ALA A 28 -22.77 11.93 -2.85
N ILE A 29 -23.23 11.08 -3.77
CA ILE A 29 -24.42 11.33 -4.60
C ILE A 29 -25.66 11.52 -3.72
N LYS A 30 -25.90 10.59 -2.77
CA LYS A 30 -27.03 10.70 -1.83
C LYS A 30 -26.94 11.99 -1.02
N ARG A 31 -25.76 12.33 -0.51
CA ARG A 31 -25.55 13.57 0.25
C ARG A 31 -25.84 14.81 -0.60
N LEU A 32 -25.34 14.90 -1.83
CA LEU A 32 -25.60 16.04 -2.72
C LEU A 32 -27.09 16.16 -3.04
N ARG A 33 -27.82 15.05 -3.21
CA ARG A 33 -29.27 15.08 -3.40
C ARG A 33 -30.02 15.67 -2.21
N GLU A 34 -29.53 15.45 -0.98
CA GLU A 34 -30.14 16.00 0.24
C GLU A 34 -29.91 17.50 0.39
N ILE A 35 -28.65 17.95 0.16
CA ILE A 35 -28.23 19.31 0.47
C ILE A 35 -28.41 20.28 -0.69
N ASN A 36 -28.48 19.79 -1.92
CA ASN A 36 -28.61 20.63 -3.11
C ASN A 36 -30.09 20.88 -3.47
N LYS A 37 -30.41 22.08 -3.94
CA LYS A 37 -31.78 22.54 -4.29
C LYS A 37 -31.99 22.77 -5.79
N LEU A 38 -31.05 22.32 -6.62
CA LEU A 38 -31.16 22.38 -8.08
C LEU A 38 -32.39 21.59 -8.58
N PRO A 39 -33.04 22.03 -9.69
CA PRO A 39 -34.04 21.23 -10.37
C PRO A 39 -33.49 19.85 -10.77
N PRO A 40 -34.31 18.79 -10.84
CA PRO A 40 -33.83 17.41 -11.03
C PRO A 40 -32.89 17.20 -12.23
N SER A 41 -33.19 17.83 -13.37
CA SER A 41 -32.33 17.75 -14.57
C SER A 41 -30.97 18.41 -14.35
N ALA A 42 -30.94 19.60 -13.73
CA ALA A 42 -29.70 20.30 -13.40
C ALA A 42 -28.90 19.58 -12.30
N LEU A 43 -29.58 18.94 -11.35
CA LEU A 43 -28.95 18.13 -10.31
C LEU A 43 -28.27 16.88 -10.88
N LEU A 44 -28.93 16.20 -11.83
CA LEU A 44 -28.34 15.07 -12.55
C LEU A 44 -27.04 15.49 -13.26
N GLU A 45 -27.10 16.56 -14.06
CA GLU A 45 -25.94 17.12 -14.74
C GLU A 45 -24.84 17.55 -13.76
N HIS A 46 -25.22 18.17 -12.63
CA HIS A 46 -24.28 18.56 -11.59
C HIS A 46 -23.55 17.34 -10.99
N ILE A 47 -24.27 16.29 -10.60
CA ILE A 47 -23.69 15.09 -10.00
C ILE A 47 -22.69 14.42 -10.97
N CYS A 48 -23.10 14.20 -12.23
CA CYS A 48 -22.25 13.60 -13.26
C CYS A 48 -20.97 14.40 -13.54
N ASN A 49 -20.99 15.72 -13.32
CA ASN A 49 -19.84 16.60 -13.55
C ASN A 49 -18.95 16.83 -12.31
N PHE A 50 -19.44 16.50 -11.11
CA PHE A 50 -18.80 16.88 -9.84
C PHE A 50 -18.42 15.67 -8.98
N VAL A 51 -19.05 14.51 -9.13
CA VAL A 51 -18.71 13.29 -8.37
C VAL A 51 -18.03 12.28 -9.29
N MET A 52 -16.74 12.05 -9.09
CA MET A 52 -15.91 11.21 -9.97
C MET A 52 -15.19 10.09 -9.21
N GLY A 53 -14.93 8.98 -9.89
CA GLY A 53 -14.22 7.83 -9.33
C GLY A 53 -13.14 7.27 -10.24
N MET A 54 -12.12 6.66 -9.65
CA MET A 54 -11.12 5.87 -10.37
C MET A 54 -10.86 4.55 -9.67
N ASP A 55 -10.62 3.49 -10.43
CA ASP A 55 -10.10 2.23 -9.90
C ASP A 55 -9.22 1.53 -10.95
N VAL A 56 -8.27 0.71 -10.51
CA VAL A 56 -7.38 -0.06 -11.39
C VAL A 56 -8.00 -1.39 -11.82
N HIS A 57 -9.05 -1.87 -11.14
CA HIS A 57 -9.66 -3.16 -11.40
C HIS A 57 -10.93 -3.02 -12.26
N PRO A 58 -11.00 -3.63 -13.46
CA PRO A 58 -12.16 -3.51 -14.36
C PRO A 58 -13.51 -3.88 -13.72
N LEU A 59 -13.55 -4.98 -12.97
CA LEU A 59 -14.77 -5.39 -12.25
C LEU A 59 -15.22 -4.35 -11.22
N ALA A 60 -14.29 -3.72 -10.50
CA ALA A 60 -14.61 -2.70 -9.51
C ALA A 60 -15.24 -1.49 -10.19
N VAL A 61 -14.67 -1.03 -11.31
CA VAL A 61 -15.24 0.04 -12.14
C VAL A 61 -16.66 -0.29 -12.61
N ILE A 62 -16.92 -1.52 -13.07
CA ILE A 62 -18.27 -1.93 -13.50
C ILE A 62 -19.26 -1.87 -12.34
N VAL A 63 -18.90 -2.45 -11.19
CA VAL A 63 -19.75 -2.45 -9.98
C VAL A 63 -19.99 -1.03 -9.48
N SER A 64 -18.94 -0.19 -9.47
CA SER A 64 -19.01 1.21 -9.09
C SER A 64 -19.93 2.01 -10.02
N ARG A 65 -19.87 1.79 -11.33
CA ARG A 65 -20.80 2.40 -12.29
C ARG A 65 -22.25 1.97 -12.05
N ALA A 66 -22.48 0.69 -11.77
CA ALA A 66 -23.82 0.20 -11.42
C ALA A 66 -24.35 0.87 -10.14
N ASN A 67 -23.54 0.91 -9.08
CA ASN A 67 -23.92 1.58 -7.82
C ASN A 67 -24.10 3.09 -7.97
N TYR A 68 -23.33 3.73 -8.85
CA TYR A 68 -23.51 5.14 -9.20
C TYR A 68 -24.88 5.38 -9.84
N LEU A 69 -25.27 4.57 -10.83
CA LEU A 69 -26.58 4.66 -11.47
C LEU A 69 -27.73 4.40 -10.48
N LEU A 70 -27.58 3.41 -9.59
CA LEU A 70 -28.55 3.16 -8.51
C LEU A 70 -28.68 4.36 -7.56
N ALA A 71 -27.57 5.06 -7.28
CA ALA A 71 -27.58 6.25 -6.43
C ALA A 71 -28.27 7.46 -7.10
N LEU A 72 -28.15 7.59 -8.43
CA LEU A 72 -28.89 8.58 -9.21
C LEU A 72 -30.39 8.32 -9.16
N GLY A 73 -30.81 7.06 -9.32
CA GLY A 73 -32.20 6.63 -9.16
C GLY A 73 -33.17 7.37 -10.08
N ASP A 74 -34.21 7.96 -9.50
CA ASP A 74 -35.27 8.72 -10.17
C ASP A 74 -34.76 9.95 -10.94
N LEU A 75 -33.56 10.46 -10.67
CA LEU A 75 -32.98 11.56 -11.46
C LEU A 75 -32.79 11.19 -12.93
N LEU A 76 -32.60 9.91 -13.24
CA LEU A 76 -32.37 9.41 -14.61
C LEU A 76 -33.54 9.68 -15.57
N GLN A 77 -34.76 9.89 -15.06
CA GLN A 77 -35.92 10.24 -15.89
C GLN A 77 -35.84 11.66 -16.47
N PHE A 78 -35.01 12.53 -15.89
CA PHE A 78 -34.84 13.93 -16.31
C PHE A 78 -33.60 14.16 -17.19
N ARG A 79 -32.99 13.09 -17.72
CA ARG A 79 -31.85 13.17 -18.62
C ARG A 79 -32.25 13.81 -19.95
N LYS A 80 -31.39 14.68 -20.49
CA LYS A 80 -31.57 15.31 -21.81
C LYS A 80 -30.93 14.50 -22.95
N GLY A 81 -30.12 13.52 -22.62
CA GLY A 81 -29.38 12.68 -23.56
C GLY A 81 -28.67 11.53 -22.83
N ASP A 82 -27.57 11.07 -23.41
CA ASP A 82 -26.76 10.01 -22.83
C ASP A 82 -26.19 10.43 -21.47
N VAL A 83 -26.20 9.50 -20.51
CA VAL A 83 -25.65 9.69 -19.17
C VAL A 83 -24.31 8.97 -19.09
N TYR A 84 -23.23 9.75 -19.09
CA TYR A 84 -21.88 9.24 -18.89
C TYR A 84 -21.58 9.12 -17.40
N VAL A 85 -21.31 7.91 -16.94
CA VAL A 85 -20.96 7.65 -15.53
C VAL A 85 -19.46 7.90 -15.33
N PRO A 86 -19.06 8.91 -14.53
CA PRO A 86 -17.68 9.39 -14.43
C PRO A 86 -16.81 8.52 -13.50
N VAL A 87 -16.76 7.23 -13.78
CA VAL A 87 -15.92 6.24 -13.08
C VAL A 87 -14.97 5.61 -14.08
N TYR A 88 -13.67 5.75 -13.85
CA TYR A 88 -12.63 5.45 -14.85
C TYR A 88 -11.73 4.28 -14.44
N LEU A 89 -11.36 3.44 -15.41
CA LEU A 89 -10.33 2.41 -15.24
C LEU A 89 -8.93 3.03 -15.31
N ALA A 90 -8.40 3.47 -14.18
CA ALA A 90 -7.12 4.15 -14.15
C ALA A 90 -6.37 3.95 -12.84
N ASN A 91 -5.05 4.08 -12.92
CA ASN A 91 -4.19 4.13 -11.74
C ASN A 91 -4.03 5.57 -11.27
N SER A 92 -4.62 5.89 -10.12
CA SER A 92 -4.60 7.24 -9.54
C SER A 92 -3.27 7.62 -8.90
N LEU A 93 -2.37 6.67 -8.62
CA LEU A 93 -1.01 6.98 -8.17
C LEU A 93 -0.09 7.30 -9.33
N PHE A 94 -0.25 6.51 -10.39
CA PHE A 94 0.60 6.49 -11.56
C PHE A 94 -0.24 6.70 -12.79
N PHE A 95 -0.09 7.87 -13.37
CA PHE A 95 -0.31 8.05 -14.78
C PHE A 95 1.06 8.13 -15.41
N ASP A 96 1.21 7.53 -16.57
CA ASP A 96 2.39 7.75 -17.38
C ASP A 96 2.34 9.23 -17.76
N ARG A 97 3.09 10.04 -17.00
CA ARG A 97 3.36 11.43 -17.37
C ARG A 97 3.82 11.39 -18.82
N PRO A 98 3.42 12.37 -19.65
CA PRO A 98 3.93 12.44 -21.00
C PRO A 98 5.45 12.36 -20.89
N ARG A 99 5.99 11.32 -21.49
CA ARG A 99 7.40 11.28 -21.78
C ARG A 99 7.59 12.40 -22.80
N GLN A 100 8.02 13.57 -22.31
CA GLN A 100 8.36 14.73 -23.14
C GLN A 100 9.51 14.41 -24.11
N ASP A 101 9.95 13.16 -24.21
CA ASP A 101 10.89 12.61 -25.18
C ASP A 101 10.22 11.90 -26.38
N ILE A 102 8.89 11.69 -26.40
CA ILE A 102 8.19 11.09 -27.56
C ILE A 102 7.39 12.16 -28.29
N TYR A 103 8.00 12.69 -29.35
CA TYR A 103 7.39 13.61 -30.29
C TYR A 103 7.10 12.87 -31.60
N LEU A 104 5.86 12.95 -32.07
CA LEU A 104 5.46 12.43 -33.38
C LEU A 104 4.90 13.55 -34.26
N GLY A 105 5.12 13.43 -35.57
CA GLY A 105 4.77 14.45 -36.55
C GLY A 105 5.50 15.77 -36.32
N ASN A 106 4.75 16.87 -36.32
CA ASN A 106 5.24 18.25 -36.13
C ASN A 106 5.60 18.59 -34.66
N GLY A 107 6.09 17.63 -33.87
CA GLY A 107 6.49 17.89 -32.49
C GLY A 107 5.35 17.85 -31.47
N THR A 108 4.26 17.09 -31.72
CA THR A 108 3.15 16.99 -30.75
C THR A 108 3.51 16.01 -29.63
N PRO A 109 3.43 16.42 -28.34
CA PRO A 109 3.66 15.52 -27.21
C PRO A 109 2.63 14.39 -27.19
N CYS A 110 3.11 13.16 -27.00
CA CYS A 110 2.27 11.97 -26.95
C CYS A 110 2.43 11.20 -25.63
N TYR A 111 1.33 10.67 -25.12
CA TYR A 111 1.31 9.67 -24.05
C TYR A 111 1.52 8.28 -24.68
N ARG A 112 2.45 7.48 -24.17
CA ARG A 112 2.63 6.07 -24.58
C ARG A 112 2.22 5.13 -23.46
N ILE A 113 1.50 4.06 -23.81
CA ILE A 113 1.13 3.00 -22.88
C ILE A 113 2.24 1.94 -22.87
N ASP A 114 3.15 2.01 -21.90
CA ASP A 114 4.33 1.14 -21.82
C ASP A 114 3.94 -0.32 -21.51
N GLU A 115 2.81 -0.57 -20.84
CA GLU A 115 2.31 -1.91 -20.50
C GLU A 115 1.64 -2.63 -21.68
N ALA A 116 1.40 -1.94 -22.80
CA ALA A 116 0.80 -2.55 -23.98
C ALA A 116 1.79 -3.54 -24.64
N PRO A 117 1.35 -4.73 -25.09
CA PRO A 117 2.20 -5.65 -25.81
C PRO A 117 2.79 -4.96 -27.05
N LYS A 118 4.11 -5.03 -27.19
CA LYS A 118 4.79 -4.47 -28.34
C LYS A 118 4.37 -5.22 -29.61
N VAL A 119 3.99 -4.46 -30.62
CA VAL A 119 3.80 -4.95 -31.98
C VAL A 119 5.01 -4.50 -32.79
N GLU A 120 5.70 -5.47 -33.38
CA GLU A 120 6.92 -5.23 -34.15
C GLU A 120 6.69 -4.21 -35.28
N GLY A 121 7.63 -3.28 -35.44
CA GLY A 121 7.54 -2.21 -36.43
C GLY A 121 6.57 -1.07 -36.09
N THR A 122 5.99 -1.03 -34.88
CA THR A 122 5.12 0.06 -34.40
C THR A 122 5.71 0.74 -33.17
N GLN A 123 5.34 2.00 -32.93
CA GLN A 123 5.77 2.75 -31.75
C GLN A 123 4.91 2.50 -30.50
N GLY A 124 3.89 1.63 -30.60
CA GLY A 124 2.99 1.27 -29.51
C GLY A 124 1.70 2.09 -29.50
N LEU A 125 0.94 1.95 -28.43
CA LEU A 125 -0.30 2.70 -28.25
C LEU A 125 0.02 4.12 -27.76
N LEU A 126 -0.37 5.11 -28.56
CA LEU A 126 -0.04 6.51 -28.38
C LEU A 126 -1.31 7.38 -28.32
N VAL A 127 -1.29 8.40 -27.48
CA VAL A 127 -2.39 9.37 -27.37
C VAL A 127 -1.80 10.78 -27.46
N PRO A 128 -2.15 11.57 -28.50
CA PRO A 128 -1.81 12.99 -28.56
C PRO A 128 -2.31 13.78 -27.36
N GLU A 129 -1.50 14.69 -26.82
CA GLU A 129 -1.94 15.58 -25.73
C GLU A 129 -3.16 16.43 -26.11
N THR A 130 -3.22 16.86 -27.36
CA THR A 130 -4.35 17.63 -27.92
C THR A 130 -5.68 16.88 -27.91
N LEU A 131 -5.66 15.54 -27.86
CA LEU A 131 -6.83 14.70 -27.64
C LEU A 131 -7.06 14.43 -26.15
N ALA A 132 -6.00 14.16 -25.38
CA ALA A 132 -6.09 13.88 -23.94
C ALA A 132 -6.77 15.00 -23.13
N ASP A 133 -6.67 16.25 -23.59
CA ASP A 133 -7.30 17.41 -22.96
C ASP A 133 -8.82 17.50 -23.14
N ASN A 134 -9.40 16.73 -24.06
CA ASN A 134 -10.85 16.65 -24.26
C ASN A 134 -11.34 15.19 -24.20
N PRO A 135 -11.88 14.76 -23.04
CA PRO A 135 -12.42 13.43 -22.83
C PRO A 135 -13.35 12.87 -23.90
N GLU A 136 -14.33 13.67 -24.33
CA GLU A 136 -15.35 13.26 -25.29
C GLU A 136 -14.75 13.10 -26.68
N ARG A 137 -13.89 14.05 -27.07
CA ARG A 137 -13.19 14.01 -28.35
C ARG A 137 -12.25 12.81 -28.43
N LEU A 138 -11.54 12.49 -27.36
CA LEU A 138 -10.66 11.32 -27.32
C LEU A 138 -11.48 10.02 -27.32
N ASP A 139 -12.56 9.92 -26.55
CA ASP A 139 -13.40 8.71 -26.57
C ASP A 139 -13.94 8.44 -27.99
N ARG A 140 -14.42 9.47 -28.68
CA ARG A 140 -14.84 9.38 -30.09
C ARG A 140 -13.69 9.02 -31.01
N ALA A 141 -12.51 9.60 -30.83
CA ALA A 141 -11.33 9.25 -31.63
C ALA A 141 -10.93 7.78 -31.46
N ILE A 142 -10.97 7.24 -30.23
CA ILE A 142 -10.65 5.84 -29.97
C ILE A 142 -11.71 4.91 -30.54
N ASP A 143 -13.01 5.28 -30.53
CA ASP A 143 -14.06 4.49 -31.18
C ASP A 143 -13.84 4.38 -32.68
N LEU A 144 -13.57 5.51 -33.35
CA LEU A 144 -13.23 5.53 -34.78
C LEU A 144 -11.96 4.71 -35.06
N LEU A 145 -10.93 4.86 -34.23
CA LEU A 145 -9.68 4.14 -34.37
C LEU A 145 -9.86 2.63 -34.23
N SER A 146 -10.71 2.21 -33.29
CA SER A 146 -11.03 0.80 -33.04
C SER A 146 -11.76 0.19 -34.24
N GLY A 147 -12.77 0.90 -34.76
CA GLY A 147 -13.50 0.48 -35.96
C GLY A 147 -12.58 0.36 -37.18
N PHE A 148 -11.73 1.37 -37.39
CA PHE A 148 -10.73 1.36 -38.46
C PHE A 148 -9.76 0.19 -38.34
N ALA A 149 -9.14 0.01 -37.16
CA ALA A 149 -8.15 -1.05 -36.92
C ALA A 149 -8.75 -2.46 -37.10
N SER A 150 -9.99 -2.67 -36.67
CA SER A 150 -10.71 -3.94 -36.89
C SER A 150 -10.98 -4.20 -38.38
N ALA A 151 -11.41 -3.18 -39.14
CA ALA A 151 -11.66 -3.33 -40.58
C ALA A 151 -10.36 -3.53 -41.42
N HIS A 152 -9.20 -3.17 -40.88
CA HIS A 152 -7.92 -3.19 -41.60
C HIS A 152 -6.89 -4.15 -40.99
N GLN A 153 -7.29 -5.04 -40.08
CA GLN A 153 -6.37 -5.94 -39.37
C GLN A 153 -5.51 -6.85 -40.27
N ASP A 154 -6.00 -7.19 -41.47
CA ASP A 154 -5.37 -8.13 -42.40
C ASP A 154 -4.66 -7.45 -43.59
N ARG A 155 -4.66 -6.12 -43.65
CA ARG A 155 -4.06 -5.36 -44.74
C ARG A 155 -3.16 -4.23 -44.23
N LYS A 156 -2.18 -3.85 -45.05
CA LYS A 156 -1.44 -2.61 -44.81
C LYS A 156 -2.33 -1.43 -45.18
N PHE A 157 -2.21 -0.35 -44.43
CA PHE A 157 -2.88 0.93 -44.66
C PHE A 157 -1.87 2.07 -44.49
N LYS A 158 -2.16 3.21 -45.11
CA LYS A 158 -1.34 4.42 -45.09
C LYS A 158 -1.97 5.49 -44.17
N PRO A 159 -1.20 6.52 -43.75
CA PRO A 159 -1.76 7.64 -43.00
C PRO A 159 -2.92 8.35 -43.72
N SER A 160 -2.89 8.41 -45.05
CA SER A 160 -3.96 8.98 -45.88
C SER A 160 -5.30 8.26 -45.69
N ASP A 161 -5.27 6.93 -45.59
CA ASP A 161 -6.48 6.10 -45.45
C ASP A 161 -7.15 6.37 -44.09
N LEU A 162 -6.34 6.55 -43.05
CA LEU A 162 -6.83 6.93 -41.72
C LEU A 162 -7.38 8.35 -41.70
N ALA A 163 -6.71 9.30 -42.35
CA ALA A 163 -7.17 10.68 -42.45
C ALA A 163 -8.52 10.76 -43.16
N GLU A 164 -8.70 10.04 -44.26
CA GLU A 164 -9.96 9.95 -45.00
C GLU A 164 -11.08 9.35 -44.14
N TYR A 165 -10.79 8.26 -43.41
CA TYR A 165 -11.76 7.64 -42.50
C TYR A 165 -12.26 8.60 -41.40
N PHE A 166 -11.35 9.36 -40.79
CA PHE A 166 -11.69 10.37 -39.79
C PHE A 166 -12.48 11.54 -40.39
N SER A 167 -12.12 11.99 -41.60
CA SER A 167 -12.83 13.03 -42.35
C SER A 167 -14.27 12.61 -42.67
N ASN A 168 -14.47 11.41 -43.22
CA ASN A 168 -15.79 10.84 -43.54
C ASN A 168 -16.66 10.66 -42.29
N SER A 169 -16.04 10.51 -41.12
CA SER A 169 -16.72 10.42 -39.82
C SER A 169 -16.97 11.78 -39.15
N SER A 170 -16.76 12.88 -39.89
CA SER A 170 -16.90 14.26 -39.41
C SER A 170 -16.08 14.54 -38.14
N PHE A 171 -14.85 14.00 -38.08
CA PHE A 171 -13.92 14.24 -36.97
C PHE A 171 -12.70 15.04 -37.47
N PRO A 172 -12.60 16.34 -37.13
CA PRO A 172 -11.46 17.15 -37.53
C PRO A 172 -10.22 16.77 -36.71
N LEU A 173 -9.15 16.37 -37.39
CA LEU A 173 -7.83 16.12 -36.81
C LEU A 173 -7.04 17.43 -36.71
N LYS A 174 -6.33 17.63 -35.60
CA LYS A 174 -5.37 18.73 -35.41
C LYS A 174 -3.99 18.30 -35.89
N SER A 175 -3.09 19.27 -36.07
CA SER A 175 -1.69 19.01 -36.45
C SER A 175 -1.02 18.02 -35.50
N GLY A 176 -0.31 17.02 -36.05
CA GLY A 176 0.40 15.98 -35.29
C GLY A 176 -0.46 14.86 -34.70
N GLU A 177 -1.80 14.97 -34.71
CA GLU A 177 -2.67 13.90 -34.20
C GLU A 177 -2.68 12.67 -35.12
N LEU A 178 -2.63 12.90 -36.44
CA LEU A 178 -2.71 11.82 -37.44
C LEU A 178 -1.58 10.81 -37.26
N ASP A 179 -0.34 11.26 -37.05
CA ASP A 179 0.83 10.38 -36.98
C ASP A 179 0.78 9.47 -35.75
N ALA A 180 0.40 10.02 -34.60
CA ALA A 180 0.25 9.27 -33.36
C ALA A 180 -0.95 8.31 -33.40
N LEU A 181 -2.08 8.76 -33.97
CA LEU A 181 -3.23 7.88 -34.19
C LEU A 181 -2.90 6.78 -35.20
N TYR A 182 -2.10 7.06 -36.22
CA TYR A 182 -1.66 6.07 -37.20
C TYR A 182 -0.80 4.97 -36.56
N GLU A 183 0.19 5.34 -35.74
CA GLU A 183 0.97 4.35 -35.00
C GLU A 183 0.08 3.52 -34.06
N THR A 184 -0.87 4.16 -33.39
CA THR A 184 -1.83 3.47 -32.52
C THR A 184 -2.74 2.53 -33.32
N ALA A 185 -3.24 2.94 -34.48
CA ALA A 185 -4.04 2.10 -35.38
C ALA A 185 -3.26 0.86 -35.80
N ARG A 186 -1.98 1.00 -36.15
CA ARG A 186 -1.11 -0.12 -36.53
C ARG A 186 -0.89 -1.08 -35.38
N THR A 187 -0.61 -0.56 -34.19
CA THR A 187 -0.46 -1.39 -32.99
C THR A 187 -1.78 -2.11 -32.66
N MET A 188 -2.92 -1.42 -32.70
CA MET A 188 -4.23 -2.02 -32.46
C MET A 188 -4.55 -3.12 -33.49
N ALA A 189 -4.38 -2.86 -34.79
CA ALA A 189 -4.54 -3.85 -35.86
C ALA A 189 -3.70 -5.12 -35.60
N GLY A 190 -2.44 -4.96 -35.21
CA GLY A 190 -1.56 -6.07 -34.86
C GLY A 190 -1.98 -6.82 -33.59
N LEU A 191 -2.53 -6.13 -32.59
CA LEU A 191 -3.08 -6.75 -31.38
C LEU A 191 -4.36 -7.52 -31.67
N ILE A 192 -5.22 -7.00 -32.55
CA ILE A 192 -6.45 -7.66 -33.00
C ILE A 192 -6.12 -8.96 -33.72
N LYS A 193 -5.20 -8.90 -34.68
CA LYS A 193 -4.74 -10.07 -35.44
C LYS A 193 -4.19 -11.18 -34.54
N LYS A 194 -3.60 -10.83 -33.40
CA LYS A 194 -3.07 -11.78 -32.40
C LYS A 194 -4.11 -12.28 -31.39
N GLY A 195 -5.40 -11.96 -31.57
CA GLY A 195 -6.47 -12.30 -30.63
C GLY A 195 -6.41 -11.55 -29.30
N LYS A 196 -5.66 -10.44 -29.24
CA LYS A 196 -5.41 -9.65 -28.02
C LYS A 196 -6.17 -8.32 -27.99
N ASN A 197 -7.25 -8.15 -28.77
CA ASN A 197 -7.91 -6.85 -28.95
C ASN A 197 -8.72 -6.34 -27.74
N SER A 198 -9.33 -7.24 -26.97
CA SER A 198 -10.62 -6.96 -26.33
C SER A 198 -10.65 -5.83 -25.29
N ILE A 199 -9.50 -5.26 -24.91
CA ILE A 199 -9.40 -4.28 -23.84
C ILE A 199 -8.67 -2.97 -24.21
N TRP A 200 -8.02 -2.85 -25.37
CA TRP A 200 -7.12 -1.70 -25.63
C TRP A 200 -7.85 -0.39 -25.87
N ALA A 201 -8.95 -0.43 -26.61
CA ALA A 201 -9.83 0.73 -26.77
C ALA A 201 -10.32 1.22 -25.39
N PHE A 202 -10.70 0.28 -24.53
CA PHE A 202 -11.12 0.59 -23.16
C PHE A 202 -9.98 1.18 -22.32
N ILE A 203 -8.77 0.62 -22.36
CA ILE A 203 -7.61 1.15 -21.64
C ILE A 203 -7.27 2.56 -22.13
N LEU A 204 -7.21 2.77 -23.46
CA LEU A 204 -6.87 4.05 -24.07
C LEU A 204 -7.84 5.16 -23.64
N LYS A 205 -9.14 4.87 -23.53
CA LYS A 205 -10.15 5.82 -23.04
C LYS A 205 -9.99 6.21 -21.56
N ASN A 206 -9.29 5.41 -20.76
CA ASN A 206 -9.25 5.61 -19.30
C ASN A 206 -7.86 5.95 -18.75
N ILE A 207 -6.77 5.48 -19.35
CA ILE A 207 -5.42 5.55 -18.76
C ILE A 207 -4.93 7.00 -18.52
N TYR A 208 -5.38 7.95 -19.35
CA TYR A 208 -5.01 9.37 -19.25
C TYR A 208 -5.94 10.19 -18.34
N ARG A 209 -7.07 9.61 -17.89
CA ARG A 209 -8.05 10.29 -17.04
C ARG A 209 -7.41 10.91 -15.79
N PRO A 210 -6.48 10.24 -15.07
CA PRO A 210 -5.75 10.86 -13.97
C PRO A 210 -5.04 12.17 -14.35
N ALA A 211 -4.38 12.23 -15.51
CA ALA A 211 -3.66 13.42 -15.96
C ALA A 211 -4.61 14.57 -16.27
N TYR A 212 -5.73 14.27 -16.92
CA TYR A 212 -6.80 15.24 -17.16
C TYR A 212 -7.42 15.76 -15.85
N LEU A 213 -7.73 14.85 -14.91
CA LEU A 213 -8.32 15.20 -13.63
C LEU A 213 -7.38 16.03 -12.74
N GLN A 214 -6.06 15.84 -12.86
CA GLN A 214 -5.07 16.67 -12.20
C GLN A 214 -5.19 18.16 -12.61
N LYS A 215 -5.51 18.44 -13.88
CA LYS A 215 -5.73 19.81 -14.39
C LYS A 215 -7.02 20.43 -13.84
N LYS A 216 -7.93 19.63 -13.28
CA LYS A 216 -9.25 20.06 -12.75
C LYS A 216 -9.42 19.60 -11.29
N PRO A 217 -8.67 20.19 -10.35
CA PRO A 217 -8.61 19.73 -8.97
C PRO A 217 -9.98 19.79 -8.26
N PHE A 218 -10.10 19.00 -7.21
CA PHE A 218 -11.32 18.73 -6.45
C PHE A 218 -11.31 19.46 -5.10
N ASP A 219 -12.50 19.75 -4.60
CA ASP A 219 -12.71 20.37 -3.29
C ASP A 219 -12.61 19.33 -2.18
N LEU A 220 -13.04 18.10 -2.48
CA LEU A 220 -13.05 16.96 -1.57
C LEU A 220 -12.48 15.71 -2.25
N VAL A 221 -11.52 15.06 -1.59
CA VAL A 221 -11.00 13.74 -1.97
C VAL A 221 -11.32 12.75 -0.84
N ILE A 222 -12.12 11.73 -1.10
CA ILE A 222 -12.60 10.75 -0.11
C ILE A 222 -12.32 9.33 -0.59
N GLY A 223 -12.25 8.36 0.32
CA GLY A 223 -12.10 6.98 -0.11
C GLY A 223 -11.59 6.02 0.96
N ASN A 224 -11.50 4.75 0.56
CA ASN A 224 -10.88 3.68 1.32
C ASN A 224 -9.73 3.10 0.48
N PRO A 225 -8.53 3.71 0.51
CA PRO A 225 -7.39 3.29 -0.29
C PRO A 225 -6.91 1.87 0.08
N PRO A 226 -6.11 1.21 -0.78
CA PRO A 226 -5.62 -0.13 -0.52
C PRO A 226 -4.76 -0.20 0.74
N LEU A 227 -5.20 -0.99 1.72
CA LEU A 227 -4.54 -1.22 3.00
C LEU A 227 -3.47 -2.35 2.91
N ILE A 228 -2.60 -2.30 1.90
CA ILE A 228 -1.55 -3.30 1.66
C ILE A 228 -0.16 -2.72 1.99
N SER A 229 0.67 -3.47 2.71
CA SER A 229 2.06 -3.08 2.98
C SER A 229 2.95 -3.24 1.74
N PHE A 230 3.90 -2.33 1.55
CA PHE A 230 4.85 -2.29 0.43
C PHE A 230 5.53 -3.64 0.14
N ARG A 231 5.89 -4.40 1.19
CA ARG A 231 6.56 -5.70 1.06
C ARG A 231 5.72 -6.78 0.34
N TYR A 232 4.40 -6.60 0.26
CA TYR A 232 3.50 -7.54 -0.42
C TYR A 232 3.27 -7.19 -1.89
N LEU A 233 3.85 -6.10 -2.40
CA LEU A 233 3.85 -5.79 -3.82
C LEU A 233 4.75 -6.77 -4.57
N ARG A 234 4.17 -7.55 -5.49
CA ARG A 234 4.86 -8.64 -6.19
C ARG A 234 5.61 -8.19 -7.45
N ASN A 235 5.16 -7.12 -8.11
CA ASN A 235 5.78 -6.62 -9.33
C ASN A 235 7.00 -5.72 -8.98
N PRO A 236 8.23 -6.10 -9.35
CA PRO A 236 9.44 -5.35 -8.99
C PRO A 236 9.48 -3.93 -9.55
N ASP A 237 9.02 -3.71 -10.78
CA ASP A 237 9.01 -2.38 -11.41
C ASP A 237 8.02 -1.46 -10.72
N TYR A 238 6.82 -1.96 -10.42
CA TYR A 238 5.82 -1.24 -9.64
C TYR A 238 6.35 -0.91 -8.24
N GLN A 239 6.99 -1.88 -7.59
CA GLN A 239 7.60 -1.72 -6.28
C GLN A 239 8.71 -0.64 -6.31
N ALA A 240 9.52 -0.59 -7.36
CA ALA A 240 10.54 0.43 -7.56
C ALA A 240 9.93 1.83 -7.76
N ARG A 241 8.87 1.95 -8.56
CA ARG A 241 8.12 3.22 -8.76
C ARG A 241 7.52 3.73 -7.45
N VAL A 242 6.87 2.86 -6.67
CA VAL A 242 6.31 3.18 -5.36
C VAL A 242 7.41 3.63 -4.39
N LYS A 243 8.54 2.90 -4.35
CA LYS A 243 9.68 3.24 -3.51
C LYS A 243 10.24 4.62 -3.86
N ASN A 244 10.32 4.95 -5.14
CA ASN A 244 10.74 6.26 -5.61
C ASN A 244 9.81 7.38 -5.11
N LEU A 245 8.49 7.21 -5.22
CA LEU A 245 7.53 8.18 -4.68
C LEU A 245 7.74 8.42 -3.17
N ILE A 246 7.84 7.33 -2.39
CA ILE A 246 7.99 7.40 -0.93
C ILE A 246 9.31 8.08 -0.53
N GLN A 247 10.43 7.69 -1.14
CA GLN A 247 11.77 8.09 -0.69
C GLN A 247 12.32 9.34 -1.38
N LYS A 248 12.04 9.52 -2.68
CA LYS A 248 12.66 10.55 -3.52
C LYS A 248 11.70 11.66 -3.92
N THR A 249 10.40 11.38 -3.98
CA THR A 249 9.39 12.41 -4.30
C THR A 249 8.89 13.07 -3.03
N TYR A 250 8.37 12.32 -2.05
CA TYR A 250 7.69 12.90 -0.88
C TYR A 250 8.47 12.84 0.43
N PHE A 251 9.56 12.06 0.50
CA PHE A 251 10.38 11.89 1.72
C PHE A 251 9.56 11.43 2.94
N MET A 252 8.66 10.47 2.75
CA MET A 252 7.70 10.05 3.78
C MET A 252 8.30 9.19 4.91
N THR A 253 9.61 8.89 4.87
CA THR A 253 10.29 8.07 5.87
C THR A 253 11.64 8.65 6.24
N LYS A 254 12.04 8.52 7.51
CA LYS A 254 13.38 8.91 8.01
C LYS A 254 14.50 7.90 7.71
N GLY A 255 14.17 6.76 7.09
CA GLY A 255 15.16 5.71 6.78
C GLY A 255 14.63 4.67 5.81
N ALA A 256 15.51 4.16 4.95
CA ALA A 256 15.10 3.28 3.85
C ALA A 256 14.52 1.93 4.29
N HIS A 257 14.96 1.41 5.44
CA HIS A 257 14.45 0.15 6.02
C HIS A 257 12.98 0.25 6.46
N LEU A 258 12.46 1.45 6.70
CA LEU A 258 11.05 1.65 7.13
C LEU A 258 10.06 1.57 5.97
N VAL A 259 10.54 1.68 4.72
CA VAL A 259 9.67 1.66 3.53
C VAL A 259 8.98 0.31 3.37
N THR A 260 9.65 -0.79 3.73
CA THR A 260 9.10 -2.14 3.58
C THR A 260 7.83 -2.37 4.39
N HIS A 261 7.67 -1.62 5.49
CA HIS A 261 6.53 -1.72 6.39
C HIS A 261 5.41 -0.74 6.04
N MET A 262 5.69 0.29 5.23
CA MET A 262 4.71 1.32 4.88
C MET A 262 3.55 0.77 4.06
N GLU A 263 2.33 1.04 4.54
CA GLU A 263 1.10 0.71 3.84
C GLU A 263 0.81 1.72 2.72
N MET A 264 0.37 1.20 1.57
CA MET A 264 0.06 1.96 0.36
C MET A 264 -0.95 3.08 0.62
N ALA A 265 -1.87 2.89 1.58
CA ALA A 265 -2.85 3.89 2.00
C ALA A 265 -2.22 5.26 2.34
N ALA A 266 -1.05 5.30 2.98
CA ALA A 266 -0.40 6.57 3.29
C ALA A 266 0.16 7.27 2.05
N LEU A 267 0.76 6.50 1.13
CA LEU A 267 1.18 7.06 -0.15
C LEU A 267 -0.03 7.56 -0.95
N PHE A 268 -1.13 6.80 -0.98
CA PHE A 268 -2.38 7.21 -1.59
C PHE A 268 -2.90 8.52 -1.02
N PHE A 269 -2.89 8.68 0.30
CA PHE A 269 -3.32 9.91 0.96
C PHE A 269 -2.50 11.12 0.49
N VAL A 270 -1.16 11.02 0.55
CA VAL A 270 -0.28 12.14 0.16
C VAL A 270 -0.36 12.41 -1.34
N ARG A 271 -0.29 11.37 -2.16
CA ARG A 271 -0.30 11.48 -3.63
C ARG A 271 -1.62 12.03 -4.15
N SER A 272 -2.75 11.61 -3.56
CA SER A 272 -4.07 12.11 -3.97
C SER A 272 -4.26 13.58 -3.57
N ALA A 273 -3.76 13.97 -2.39
CA ALA A 273 -3.74 15.37 -1.98
C ALA A 273 -2.85 16.23 -2.90
N ASP A 274 -1.69 15.73 -3.30
CA ASP A 274 -0.80 16.41 -4.24
C ASP A 274 -1.47 16.62 -5.60
N LEU A 275 -1.92 15.53 -6.22
CA LEU A 275 -2.40 15.52 -7.60
C LEU A 275 -3.79 16.13 -7.77
N TYR A 276 -4.74 15.76 -6.92
CA TYR A 276 -6.16 15.97 -7.21
C TYR A 276 -6.79 17.03 -6.32
N LEU A 277 -6.20 17.36 -5.18
CA LEU A 277 -6.85 18.26 -4.23
C LEU A 277 -6.46 19.73 -4.47
N LYS A 278 -7.45 20.61 -4.50
CA LYS A 278 -7.25 22.07 -4.50
C LYS A 278 -6.49 22.49 -3.24
N ASN A 279 -5.77 23.61 -3.32
CA ASN A 279 -5.30 24.28 -2.12
C ASN A 279 -6.49 24.61 -1.21
N ARG A 280 -6.34 24.37 0.09
CA ARG A 280 -7.40 24.45 1.12
C ARG A 280 -8.55 23.45 0.99
N GLY A 281 -8.52 22.57 -0.02
CA GLY A 281 -9.45 21.44 -0.14
C GLY A 281 -9.27 20.42 0.99
N THR A 282 -10.25 19.53 1.13
CA THR A 282 -10.31 18.50 2.18
C THR A 282 -10.03 17.12 1.62
N ILE A 283 -9.23 16.32 2.32
CA ILE A 283 -9.04 14.89 2.05
C ILE A 283 -9.48 14.09 3.27
N ALA A 284 -10.26 13.01 3.07
CA ALA A 284 -10.71 12.15 4.17
C ALA A 284 -10.71 10.68 3.78
N PHE A 285 -9.77 9.90 4.34
CA PHE A 285 -9.61 8.48 4.03
C PHE A 285 -9.78 7.57 5.24
N VAL A 286 -10.27 6.36 4.98
CA VAL A 286 -10.11 5.22 5.89
C VAL A 286 -8.65 4.76 5.83
N MET A 287 -8.02 4.56 6.99
CA MET A 287 -6.60 4.29 7.14
C MET A 287 -6.37 3.19 8.17
N PRO A 288 -5.26 2.44 8.11
CA PRO A 288 -4.96 1.47 9.15
C PRO A 288 -4.61 2.20 10.46
N LYS A 289 -5.06 1.68 11.60
CA LYS A 289 -4.82 2.27 12.93
C LYS A 289 -3.33 2.46 13.24
N SER A 290 -2.46 1.66 12.62
CA SER A 290 -1.00 1.75 12.69
C SER A 290 -0.46 3.17 12.40
N VAL A 291 -1.17 4.01 11.65
CA VAL A 291 -0.79 5.43 11.42
C VAL A 291 -0.65 6.25 12.70
N PHE A 292 -1.33 5.87 13.79
CA PHE A 292 -1.25 6.57 15.07
C PHE A 292 0.10 6.35 15.76
N THR A 293 0.70 5.16 15.63
CA THR A 293 1.82 4.74 16.48
C THR A 293 3.07 4.30 15.71
N GLY A 294 2.94 3.77 14.50
CA GLY A 294 4.04 3.16 13.75
C GLY A 294 5.20 4.12 13.45
N ASP A 295 6.44 3.67 13.64
CA ASP A 295 7.66 4.47 13.43
C ASP A 295 7.80 4.91 11.96
N HIS A 296 7.39 4.05 11.02
CA HIS A 296 7.38 4.33 9.57
C HIS A 296 6.42 5.45 9.17
N TYR A 297 5.49 5.83 10.04
CA TYR A 297 4.55 6.93 9.84
C TYR A 297 4.95 8.23 10.54
N SER A 298 6.15 8.31 11.11
CA SER A 298 6.59 9.50 11.84
C SER A 298 6.58 10.79 11.01
N VAL A 299 7.00 10.73 9.74
CA VAL A 299 6.89 11.88 8.81
C VAL A 299 5.44 12.10 8.39
N PHE A 300 4.71 11.02 8.10
CA PHE A 300 3.29 11.11 7.73
C PHE A 300 2.47 11.87 8.78
N ARG A 301 2.65 11.55 10.08
CA ARG A 301 1.98 12.25 11.19
C ARG A 301 2.34 13.73 11.31
N SER A 302 3.49 14.16 10.76
CA SER A 302 3.87 15.57 10.77
C SER A 302 3.02 16.41 9.81
N GLY A 303 2.46 15.79 8.77
CA GLY A 303 1.73 16.48 7.70
C GLY A 303 2.63 17.31 6.77
N VAL A 304 3.95 17.24 6.92
CA VAL A 304 4.93 17.91 6.06
C VAL A 304 5.61 16.90 5.16
N PHE A 305 5.44 17.07 3.85
CA PHE A 305 6.12 16.31 2.81
C PHE A 305 6.81 17.31 1.87
N ARG A 306 7.68 16.82 0.97
CA ARG A 306 8.25 17.69 -0.06
C ARG A 306 7.12 18.29 -0.91
N ASP A 307 7.07 19.62 -0.95
CA ASP A 307 6.11 20.45 -1.71
C ASP A 307 4.63 20.24 -1.39
N VAL A 308 4.30 19.44 -0.37
CA VAL A 308 2.93 19.10 0.01
C VAL A 308 2.77 19.23 1.52
N TYR A 309 1.84 20.09 1.93
CA TYR A 309 1.54 20.36 3.34
C TYR A 309 0.08 20.01 3.62
N ILE A 310 -0.16 19.16 4.60
CA ILE A 310 -1.51 18.72 4.98
C ILE A 310 -1.68 18.92 6.49
N LYS A 311 -2.59 19.82 6.86
CA LYS A 311 -3.03 19.96 8.25
C LYS A 311 -4.07 18.89 8.54
N PHE A 312 -3.77 17.94 9.43
CA PHE A 312 -4.80 17.05 9.96
C PHE A 312 -5.81 17.86 10.80
N THR A 313 -7.08 17.68 10.50
CA THR A 313 -8.21 18.41 11.09
C THR A 313 -9.11 17.52 11.92
N ALA A 314 -9.25 16.24 11.55
CA ALA A 314 -9.94 15.26 12.38
C ALA A 314 -9.25 13.89 12.31
N LEU A 315 -9.24 13.16 13.42
CA LEU A 315 -8.77 11.77 13.53
C LEU A 315 -9.84 10.93 14.22
N TRP A 316 -10.29 9.83 13.61
CA TRP A 316 -11.20 8.90 14.25
C TRP A 316 -10.51 7.57 14.51
N ASP A 317 -10.61 7.10 15.74
CA ASP A 317 -10.17 5.78 16.16
C ASP A 317 -11.36 4.82 16.11
N LEU A 318 -11.21 3.74 15.33
CA LEU A 318 -12.24 2.71 15.13
C LEU A 318 -11.76 1.34 15.61
N GLU A 319 -10.69 1.28 16.42
CA GLU A 319 -10.09 0.03 16.89
C GLU A 319 -11.12 -0.86 17.61
N ASP A 320 -12.02 -0.26 18.39
CA ASP A 320 -13.03 -0.95 19.19
C ASP A 320 -14.41 -1.07 18.50
N VAL A 321 -14.47 -0.91 17.17
CA VAL A 321 -15.69 -1.17 16.38
C VAL A 321 -15.61 -2.55 15.74
N SER A 322 -16.55 -3.43 16.08
CA SER A 322 -16.58 -4.80 15.55
C SER A 322 -17.98 -5.29 15.21
N PRO A 323 -18.18 -6.06 14.13
CA PRO A 323 -17.28 -6.24 13.00
C PRO A 323 -17.27 -5.00 12.09
N LEU A 324 -16.10 -4.59 11.58
CA LEU A 324 -15.99 -3.51 10.60
C LEU A 324 -15.01 -3.87 9.47
N PHE A 325 -13.71 -3.84 9.76
CA PHE A 325 -12.64 -4.29 8.87
C PHE A 325 -11.91 -5.49 9.47
N ASN A 326 -11.17 -6.24 8.65
CA ASN A 326 -10.30 -7.33 9.13
C ASN A 326 -9.09 -6.83 9.93
N MET A 327 -8.82 -5.52 9.90
CA MET A 327 -7.71 -4.86 10.59
C MET A 327 -8.26 -3.66 11.35
N SER A 328 -7.61 -3.29 12.46
CA SER A 328 -7.94 -2.06 13.19
C SER A 328 -7.86 -0.87 12.25
N ALA A 329 -8.96 -0.13 12.15
CA ALA A 329 -9.11 0.98 11.21
C ALA A 329 -9.18 2.33 11.93
N SER A 330 -9.03 3.37 11.15
CA SER A 330 -9.14 4.76 11.57
C SER A 330 -9.62 5.62 10.41
N VAL A 331 -10.03 6.85 10.68
CA VAL A 331 -10.34 7.86 9.65
C VAL A 331 -9.47 9.08 9.87
N LEU A 332 -8.86 9.57 8.80
CA LEU A 332 -8.01 10.76 8.83
C LEU A 332 -8.61 11.79 7.90
N VAL A 333 -8.88 12.99 8.43
CA VAL A 333 -9.34 14.15 7.66
C VAL A 333 -8.26 15.22 7.69
N GLY A 334 -7.83 15.71 6.54
CA GLY A 334 -6.82 16.74 6.41
C GLY A 334 -7.18 17.84 5.40
N ARG A 335 -6.53 19.00 5.52
CA ARG A 335 -6.66 20.13 4.58
C ARG A 335 -5.32 20.54 4.00
N LYS A 336 -5.26 20.70 2.67
CA LYS A 336 -4.03 21.03 1.93
C LYS A 336 -3.65 22.50 2.08
N GLY A 337 -2.36 22.77 2.23
CA GLY A 337 -1.79 24.13 2.21
C GLY A 337 -2.11 24.99 3.45
N LEU A 338 -2.58 24.37 4.54
CA LEU A 338 -2.82 25.08 5.81
C LEU A 338 -1.69 24.84 6.80
N LYS A 339 -1.51 25.80 7.72
CA LYS A 339 -0.55 25.68 8.83
C LYS A 339 -0.93 24.50 9.74
N ILE A 340 0.07 23.69 10.09
CA ILE A 340 -0.12 22.51 10.93
C ILE A 340 -0.51 22.91 12.36
N SER A 341 -1.43 22.16 12.94
CA SER A 341 -1.82 22.27 14.36
C SER A 341 -1.31 21.05 15.12
N ARG A 342 -0.87 21.25 16.36
CA ARG A 342 -0.54 20.15 17.28
C ARG A 342 -1.79 19.55 17.92
N ARG A 343 -2.87 20.32 18.05
CA ARG A 343 -4.14 19.84 18.57
C ARG A 343 -5.06 19.52 17.40
N ILE A 344 -5.51 18.28 17.33
CA ILE A 344 -6.35 17.74 16.25
C ILE A 344 -7.63 17.24 16.90
N GLN A 345 -8.80 17.68 16.40
CA GLN A 345 -10.07 17.13 16.87
C GLN A 345 -10.13 15.64 16.55
N GLY A 346 -10.79 14.86 17.38
CA GLY A 346 -10.96 13.46 17.06
C GLY A 346 -12.09 12.80 17.78
N ARG A 347 -12.33 11.56 17.38
CA ARG A 347 -13.36 10.69 17.93
C ARG A 347 -12.74 9.34 18.27
N ILE A 348 -13.06 8.81 19.43
CA ILE A 348 -12.87 7.38 19.69
C ILE A 348 -14.25 6.75 19.60
N ILE A 349 -14.40 5.79 18.69
CA ILE A 349 -15.68 5.16 18.41
C ILE A 349 -15.61 3.71 18.84
N HIS A 350 -16.56 3.31 19.69
CA HIS A 350 -16.65 1.96 20.22
C HIS A 350 -18.03 1.39 19.92
N GLY A 351 -18.12 0.08 19.68
CA GLY A 351 -19.41 -0.59 19.64
C GLY A 351 -19.42 -1.89 18.84
N LYS A 352 -20.52 -2.62 18.99
CA LYS A 352 -20.76 -3.88 18.28
C LYS A 352 -21.86 -3.73 17.23
N LEU A 353 -21.47 -3.83 15.97
CA LEU A 353 -22.38 -3.82 14.81
C LEU A 353 -23.02 -5.21 14.63
N GLN A 354 -24.18 -5.28 13.96
CA GLN A 354 -24.80 -6.55 13.59
C GLN A 354 -24.06 -7.23 12.44
N GLY A 355 -23.40 -6.45 11.58
CA GLY A 355 -22.64 -6.93 10.43
C GLY A 355 -21.82 -5.82 9.79
N ARG A 356 -20.94 -6.20 8.85
CA ARG A 356 -19.99 -5.27 8.22
C ARG A 356 -20.65 -4.19 7.34
N ASN A 357 -21.82 -4.48 6.78
CA ASN A 357 -22.54 -3.62 5.83
C ASN A 357 -23.86 -3.10 6.42
N GLU A 358 -23.83 -2.72 7.71
CA GLU A 358 -25.00 -2.15 8.39
C GLU A 358 -25.26 -0.70 7.93
N SER A 359 -26.54 -0.30 7.91
CA SER A 359 -26.89 1.08 7.55
C SER A 359 -26.46 2.05 8.65
N LEU A 360 -26.12 3.28 8.26
CA LEU A 360 -25.60 4.26 9.21
C LEU A 360 -26.57 4.58 10.35
N SER A 361 -27.88 4.63 10.08
CA SER A 361 -28.91 4.84 11.10
C SER A 361 -28.83 3.77 12.20
N ARG A 362 -28.75 2.49 11.82
CA ARG A 362 -28.70 1.37 12.78
C ARG A 362 -27.35 1.27 13.47
N ALA A 363 -26.27 1.57 12.74
CA ALA A 363 -24.93 1.65 13.33
C ALA A 363 -24.87 2.72 14.43
N LYS A 364 -25.45 3.91 14.21
CA LYS A 364 -25.47 5.00 15.21
C LYS A 364 -26.16 4.59 16.52
N GLU A 365 -27.16 3.70 16.48
CA GLU A 365 -27.83 3.19 17.70
C GLU A 365 -26.93 2.29 18.56
N ARG A 366 -25.83 1.75 18.00
CA ARG A 366 -24.94 0.78 18.64
C ARG A 366 -23.53 1.31 18.89
N LEU A 367 -23.23 2.49 18.38
CA LEU A 367 -21.92 3.13 18.50
C LEU A 367 -21.96 4.19 19.58
N THR A 368 -20.96 4.14 20.46
CA THR A 368 -20.65 5.24 21.38
C THR A 368 -19.50 6.03 20.78
N ILE A 369 -19.64 7.36 20.76
CA ILE A 369 -18.64 8.28 20.22
C ILE A 369 -18.14 9.17 21.36
N GLU A 370 -16.86 9.06 21.68
CA GLU A 370 -16.16 9.96 22.58
C GLU A 370 -15.44 11.04 21.77
N GLU A 371 -15.82 12.31 21.96
CA GLU A 371 -15.12 13.45 21.35
C GLU A 371 -13.85 13.76 22.16
N VAL A 372 -12.70 13.73 21.49
CA VAL A 372 -11.38 13.88 22.09
C VAL A 372 -10.52 14.88 21.31
N TYR A 373 -9.38 15.25 21.88
CA TYR A 373 -8.32 15.95 21.16
C TYR A 373 -7.05 15.13 21.14
N PHE A 374 -6.64 14.74 19.93
CA PHE A 374 -5.35 14.11 19.71
C PHE A 374 -4.26 15.16 19.60
N GLN A 375 -3.06 14.77 20.03
CA GLN A 375 -1.85 15.56 19.84
C GLN A 375 -0.64 14.67 19.56
N PRO A 376 0.39 15.18 18.86
CA PRO A 376 1.63 14.46 18.70
C PRO A 376 2.36 14.39 20.04
N ILE A 377 2.58 13.16 20.49
CA ILE A 377 3.34 12.81 21.67
C ILE A 377 4.72 12.34 21.21
N PHE A 378 5.80 12.86 21.81
CA PHE A 378 7.17 12.50 21.46
C PHE A 378 7.85 11.71 22.57
N MET A 379 8.51 10.62 22.20
CA MET A 379 9.40 9.84 23.06
C MET A 379 10.77 9.71 22.37
N GLY A 380 11.68 10.62 22.70
CA GLY A 380 12.95 10.77 21.96
C GLY A 380 12.68 11.14 20.49
N LYS A 381 13.17 10.32 19.56
CA LYS A 381 12.97 10.53 18.10
C LYS A 381 11.63 9.99 17.57
N ARG A 382 10.89 9.23 18.38
CA ARG A 382 9.60 8.63 18.03
C ARG A 382 8.45 9.60 18.31
N SER A 383 7.41 9.51 17.50
CA SER A 383 6.17 10.27 17.67
C SER A 383 4.97 9.34 17.63
N VAL A 384 3.90 9.65 18.35
CA VAL A 384 2.60 8.98 18.24
C VAL A 384 1.48 10.02 18.31
N TRP A 385 0.29 9.74 17.80
CA TRP A 385 -0.92 10.50 18.17
C TRP A 385 -1.58 9.82 19.37
N GLY A 386 -1.86 10.59 20.41
CA GLY A 386 -2.59 10.12 21.58
C GLY A 386 -3.48 11.19 22.20
N VAL A 387 -4.38 10.76 23.07
CA VAL A 387 -5.25 11.62 23.86
C VAL A 387 -4.54 11.92 25.18
N GLY A 388 -4.29 13.20 25.47
CA GLY A 388 -3.47 13.61 26.61
C GLY A 388 -1.96 13.52 26.36
N GLY A 389 -1.16 14.16 27.21
CA GLY A 389 0.31 14.08 27.14
C GLY A 389 0.76 12.91 28.00
N PRO A 390 1.77 12.12 27.62
CA PRO A 390 2.34 11.16 28.54
C PRO A 390 2.90 11.94 29.72
N LYS A 391 2.69 11.45 30.95
CA LYS A 391 3.66 11.72 32.00
C LYS A 391 5.00 11.26 31.41
N LYS A 392 5.97 12.18 31.25
CA LYS A 392 7.34 11.80 30.88
C LYS A 392 7.68 10.55 31.71
N PRO A 393 8.07 9.42 31.11
CA PRO A 393 8.59 8.32 31.90
C PRO A 393 9.67 8.91 32.80
N SER A 394 9.58 8.64 34.11
CA SER A 394 10.45 9.24 35.14
C SER A 394 11.93 8.85 35.01
N GLY A 395 12.28 8.10 33.96
CA GLY A 395 13.65 7.76 33.62
C GLY A 395 13.70 6.83 32.42
N VAL A 396 14.93 6.54 32.02
CA VAL A 396 15.25 5.39 31.18
C VAL A 396 14.88 4.13 31.97
N SER A 397 14.34 3.09 31.32
CA SER A 397 14.09 1.80 31.98
C SER A 397 15.34 1.35 32.72
N HIS A 398 15.19 0.97 33.99
CA HIS A 398 16.27 0.40 34.82
C HIS A 398 17.04 -0.70 34.08
N TYR A 399 16.35 -1.44 33.21
CA TYR A 399 16.91 -2.54 32.45
C TYR A 399 17.70 -2.11 31.20
N LYS A 400 17.50 -0.91 30.65
CA LYS A 400 18.16 -0.50 29.39
C LYS A 400 19.70 -0.68 29.39
N PRO A 401 20.47 -0.28 30.41
CA PRO A 401 21.92 -0.53 30.44
C PRO A 401 22.29 -2.00 30.64
N LEU A 402 21.35 -2.84 31.11
CA LEU A 402 21.59 -4.26 31.40
C LEU A 402 21.47 -5.16 30.17
N PHE A 403 20.88 -4.67 29.07
CA PHE A 403 20.67 -5.44 27.84
C PHE A 403 21.48 -4.83 26.68
N LYS A 404 22.36 -5.64 26.07
CA LYS A 404 23.07 -5.29 24.82
C LYS A 404 22.28 -5.65 23.57
N GLU A 405 21.51 -6.74 23.66
CA GLU A 405 20.55 -7.20 22.66
C GLU A 405 19.30 -7.68 23.42
N GLY A 406 18.18 -7.93 22.73
CA GLY A 406 17.00 -8.54 23.36
C GLY A 406 17.28 -9.93 23.93
N ALA A 407 16.26 -10.65 24.39
CA ALA A 407 16.40 -12.04 24.82
C ALA A 407 16.75 -12.95 23.63
N THR A 408 18.04 -13.09 23.32
CA THR A 408 18.53 -13.86 22.17
C THR A 408 19.87 -14.52 22.49
N LEU A 409 20.12 -15.67 21.83
CA LEU A 409 21.39 -16.37 21.78
C LEU A 409 21.85 -16.46 20.32
N VAL A 410 23.12 -16.21 20.04
CA VAL A 410 23.67 -16.21 18.67
C VAL A 410 25.08 -16.83 18.64
N PRO A 411 25.47 -17.52 17.55
CA PRO A 411 24.62 -17.97 16.45
C PRO A 411 23.70 -19.12 16.88
N ARG A 412 22.43 -19.03 16.52
CA ARG A 412 21.43 -20.03 16.97
C ARG A 412 21.73 -21.44 16.44
N SER A 413 22.30 -21.56 15.24
CA SER A 413 22.66 -22.84 14.62
C SER A 413 23.74 -23.62 15.38
N LEU A 414 24.55 -22.95 16.20
CA LEU A 414 25.61 -23.57 16.99
C LEU A 414 25.15 -23.92 18.41
N LEU A 415 24.14 -23.21 18.92
CA LEU A 415 23.72 -23.30 20.32
C LEU A 415 22.43 -24.08 20.52
N PHE A 416 21.47 -24.02 19.58
CA PHE A 416 20.19 -24.73 19.71
C PHE A 416 20.29 -26.13 19.13
N VAL A 417 19.92 -27.11 19.95
CA VAL A 417 20.13 -28.52 19.64
C VAL A 417 18.89 -29.35 19.95
N VAL A 418 18.84 -30.54 19.35
CA VAL A 418 17.87 -31.59 19.68
C VAL A 418 18.61 -32.89 19.97
N PRO A 419 18.07 -33.76 20.84
CA PRO A 419 18.62 -35.10 21.03
C PRO A 419 18.70 -35.88 19.71
N ALA A 420 19.81 -36.60 19.52
CA ALA A 420 20.04 -37.48 18.39
C ALA A 420 20.23 -38.92 18.91
N PRO A 421 19.16 -39.59 19.37
CA PRO A 421 19.26 -40.91 19.99
C PRO A 421 19.85 -41.94 19.02
N HIS A 422 20.67 -42.85 19.56
CA HIS A 422 21.13 -44.00 18.79
C HIS A 422 19.93 -44.90 18.46
N PRO A 423 19.78 -45.40 17.21
CA PRO A 423 18.60 -46.17 16.79
C PRO A 423 18.31 -47.40 17.65
N VAL A 424 19.36 -48.01 18.21
CA VAL A 424 19.26 -49.25 19.01
C VAL A 424 19.43 -49.00 20.51
N PHE A 425 20.29 -48.05 20.89
CA PHE A 425 20.75 -47.90 22.29
C PHE A 425 20.16 -46.66 22.99
N GLY A 426 19.33 -45.87 22.28
CA GLY A 426 18.69 -44.70 22.85
C GLY A 426 19.68 -43.57 23.18
N ILE A 427 19.46 -42.90 24.31
CA ILE A 427 20.20 -41.70 24.73
C ILE A 427 21.12 -42.06 25.89
N ASP A 428 22.41 -41.69 25.79
CA ASP A 428 23.32 -41.69 26.93
C ASP A 428 22.89 -40.59 27.92
N PRO A 429 22.52 -40.91 29.17
CA PRO A 429 22.01 -39.95 30.14
C PRO A 429 23.09 -39.05 30.75
N VAL A 430 24.38 -39.32 30.52
CA VAL A 430 25.51 -38.53 31.00
C VAL A 430 26.09 -37.69 29.86
N LYS A 431 26.25 -38.29 28.68
CA LYS A 431 26.85 -37.66 27.51
C LYS A 431 25.99 -37.89 26.25
N PRO A 432 24.79 -37.31 26.19
CA PRO A 432 23.86 -37.52 25.08
C PRO A 432 24.45 -37.08 23.74
N SER A 433 24.12 -37.85 22.69
CA SER A 433 24.30 -37.41 21.31
C SER A 433 23.25 -36.36 20.96
N ILE A 434 23.69 -35.28 20.33
CA ILE A 434 22.89 -34.12 19.97
C ILE A 434 23.25 -33.65 18.56
N LYS A 435 22.33 -32.92 17.96
CA LYS A 435 22.55 -32.21 16.69
C LYS A 435 21.90 -30.85 16.70
N THR A 436 22.34 -29.95 15.83
CA THR A 436 21.68 -28.66 15.61
C THR A 436 20.17 -28.85 15.35
N ASP A 437 19.33 -28.03 15.99
CA ASP A 437 17.88 -28.06 15.82
C ASP A 437 17.51 -27.71 14.35
N PRO A 438 16.93 -28.65 13.58
CA PRO A 438 16.55 -28.41 12.18
C PRO A 438 15.51 -27.29 12.02
N GLU A 439 14.68 -27.04 13.03
CA GLU A 439 13.71 -25.94 12.98
C GLU A 439 14.41 -24.58 13.04
N ILE A 440 15.44 -24.45 13.87
CA ILE A 440 16.22 -23.21 13.99
C ILE A 440 16.96 -22.91 12.70
N MET A 441 17.44 -23.95 12.01
CA MET A 441 18.10 -23.82 10.70
C MET A 441 17.18 -23.21 9.63
N ARG A 442 15.87 -23.45 9.67
CA ARG A 442 14.91 -22.83 8.73
C ARG A 442 14.86 -21.31 8.83
N PHE A 443 15.22 -20.76 10.00
CA PHE A 443 15.21 -19.33 10.27
C PHE A 443 16.62 -18.73 10.36
N ALA A 444 17.67 -19.54 10.18
CA ALA A 444 19.04 -19.08 10.14
C ALA A 444 19.29 -18.22 8.88
N LYS A 445 20.06 -17.15 9.03
CA LYS A 445 20.46 -16.27 7.93
C LYS A 445 21.88 -16.61 7.48
N PRO A 446 22.24 -16.41 6.20
CA PRO A 446 23.64 -16.48 5.77
C PRO A 446 24.54 -15.58 6.62
N PRO A 447 25.77 -16.02 6.97
CA PRO A 447 26.39 -17.30 6.59
C PRO A 447 25.97 -18.51 7.45
N TRP A 448 25.29 -18.29 8.58
CA TRP A 448 24.99 -19.30 9.61
C TRP A 448 23.97 -20.38 9.21
N ASN A 449 23.36 -20.27 8.02
CA ASN A 449 22.33 -21.18 7.53
C ASN A 449 22.88 -22.45 6.85
N LYS A 450 24.21 -22.60 6.79
CA LYS A 450 24.90 -23.75 6.19
C LYS A 450 25.47 -24.72 7.23
N GLU A 451 25.56 -24.28 8.47
CA GLU A 451 26.28 -24.99 9.54
C GLU A 451 25.31 -25.87 10.34
N SER A 452 25.55 -27.17 10.36
CA SER A 452 24.77 -28.14 11.15
C SER A 452 25.72 -29.07 11.88
N LEU A 453 25.76 -28.96 13.21
CA LEU A 453 26.64 -29.75 14.05
C LEU A 453 25.97 -31.04 14.51
N THR A 454 26.77 -32.07 14.73
CA THR A 454 26.38 -33.32 15.40
C THR A 454 27.55 -33.76 16.27
N GLY A 455 27.26 -34.19 17.49
CA GLY A 455 28.30 -34.60 18.44
C GLY A 455 27.70 -35.05 19.77
N THR A 456 28.55 -35.41 20.72
CA THR A 456 28.11 -35.77 22.08
C THR A 456 28.54 -34.69 23.05
N VAL A 457 27.67 -34.29 23.97
CA VAL A 457 27.97 -33.25 24.95
C VAL A 457 27.55 -33.71 26.34
N GLU A 458 28.39 -33.50 27.34
CA GLU A 458 28.06 -33.83 28.72
C GLU A 458 26.86 -33.00 29.20
N LYS A 459 25.90 -33.65 29.87
CA LYS A 459 24.63 -33.03 30.28
C LYS A 459 24.79 -31.74 31.11
N ALA A 460 25.95 -31.54 31.74
CA ALA A 460 26.27 -30.35 32.53
C ALA A 460 26.29 -29.05 31.71
N PHE A 461 26.42 -29.15 30.37
CA PHE A 461 26.40 -28.02 29.45
C PHE A 461 25.08 -27.89 28.67
N LEU A 462 24.09 -28.73 28.99
CA LEU A 462 22.77 -28.71 28.37
C LEU A 462 21.78 -27.93 29.25
N TYR A 463 21.11 -26.96 28.64
CA TYR A 463 20.16 -26.08 29.30
C TYR A 463 18.87 -25.94 28.50
N LEU A 464 17.81 -25.48 29.17
CA LEU A 464 16.55 -25.12 28.53
C LEU A 464 16.42 -23.60 28.46
N THR A 465 15.98 -23.10 27.31
CA THR A 465 15.72 -21.68 27.09
C THR A 465 14.38 -21.44 26.42
N LEU A 466 13.85 -20.23 26.59
CA LEU A 466 12.64 -19.78 25.91
C LEU A 466 13.02 -19.07 24.60
N TYR A 467 12.49 -19.55 23.48
CA TYR A 467 12.73 -18.95 22.16
C TYR A 467 11.51 -18.13 21.71
N THR A 468 11.75 -17.01 21.00
CA THR A 468 10.73 -16.02 20.69
C THR A 468 9.51 -16.59 19.96
N THR A 469 9.68 -17.61 19.11
CA THR A 469 8.54 -18.23 18.40
C THR A 469 7.66 -19.09 19.29
N ASP A 470 8.15 -19.46 20.47
CA ASP A 470 7.46 -20.30 21.45
C ASP A 470 6.85 -19.44 22.59
N MET A 471 6.95 -18.11 22.52
CA MET A 471 6.34 -17.18 23.47
C MET A 471 4.92 -16.79 23.05
N ILE A 472 4.00 -16.77 24.01
CA ILE A 472 2.63 -16.27 23.84
C ILE A 472 2.31 -15.24 24.95
N PRO A 473 1.26 -14.41 24.82
CA PRO A 473 0.88 -13.51 25.89
C PRO A 473 0.70 -14.27 27.21
N PHE A 474 1.48 -13.89 28.23
CA PHE A 474 1.47 -14.47 29.58
C PHE A 474 1.82 -15.97 29.65
N GLY A 475 2.53 -16.53 28.66
CA GLY A 475 2.92 -17.95 28.68
C GLY A 475 3.93 -18.35 27.60
N PHE A 476 4.17 -19.65 27.48
CA PHE A 476 4.99 -20.25 26.42
C PHE A 476 4.48 -21.63 26.01
N THR A 477 4.78 -22.06 24.79
CA THR A 477 4.36 -23.37 24.25
C THR A 477 5.35 -24.48 24.60
N ARG A 478 6.65 -24.19 24.53
CA ARG A 478 7.73 -25.12 24.91
C ARG A 478 9.04 -24.39 25.22
N LEU A 479 9.93 -25.09 25.90
CA LEU A 479 11.34 -24.70 26.05
C LEU A 479 12.20 -25.45 25.03
N ARG A 480 13.27 -24.82 24.57
CA ARG A 480 14.23 -25.41 23.64
C ARG A 480 15.51 -25.80 24.35
N LEU A 481 16.10 -26.90 23.92
CA LEU A 481 17.38 -27.38 24.40
C LEU A 481 18.51 -26.59 23.74
N VAL A 482 19.47 -26.16 24.55
CA VAL A 482 20.66 -25.43 24.11
C VAL A 482 21.92 -25.97 24.78
N VAL A 483 23.05 -25.84 24.07
CA VAL A 483 24.39 -26.06 24.62
C VAL A 483 25.00 -24.71 24.95
N LEU A 484 25.51 -24.52 26.18
CA LEU A 484 26.10 -23.24 26.61
C LEU A 484 27.47 -23.45 27.27
N PRO A 485 28.46 -22.54 27.04
CA PRO A 485 29.85 -22.75 27.47
C PRO A 485 30.09 -22.30 28.92
N PHE A 486 29.23 -22.74 29.83
CA PHE A 486 29.36 -22.45 31.25
C PHE A 486 28.82 -23.57 32.12
N LEU A 487 29.31 -23.63 33.35
CA LEU A 487 28.74 -24.43 34.43
C LEU A 487 28.03 -23.52 35.43
N VAL A 488 27.03 -24.06 36.12
CA VAL A 488 26.40 -23.38 37.25
C VAL A 488 27.05 -23.86 38.55
N LYS A 489 27.73 -22.95 39.26
CA LYS A 489 28.30 -23.19 40.59
C LYS A 489 27.76 -22.14 41.55
N ASP A 490 27.18 -22.57 42.67
CA ASP A 490 26.58 -21.68 43.68
C ASP A 490 25.63 -20.61 43.10
N GLY A 491 24.81 -21.03 42.13
CA GLY A 491 23.86 -20.14 41.43
C GLY A 491 24.49 -19.14 40.46
N LYS A 492 25.81 -19.22 40.21
CA LYS A 492 26.53 -18.36 39.26
C LYS A 492 26.95 -19.13 38.02
N TYR A 493 26.84 -18.49 36.86
CA TYR A 493 27.36 -18.99 35.60
C TYR A 493 28.88 -18.77 35.55
N VAL A 494 29.63 -19.87 35.46
CA VAL A 494 31.08 -19.88 35.35
C VAL A 494 31.43 -20.24 33.91
N PRO A 495 31.83 -19.28 33.07
CA PRO A 495 32.22 -19.55 31.68
C PRO A 495 33.45 -20.46 31.64
N MET A 496 33.53 -21.27 30.59
CA MET A 496 34.65 -22.17 30.35
C MET A 496 35.03 -22.14 28.87
N THR A 497 36.33 -22.19 28.59
CA THR A 497 36.82 -22.38 27.22
C THR A 497 36.75 -23.84 26.79
N ALA A 498 36.79 -24.10 25.48
CA ALA A 498 36.86 -25.46 24.94
C ALA A 498 38.05 -26.27 25.52
N GLU A 499 39.21 -25.65 25.70
CA GLU A 499 40.39 -26.28 26.31
C GLU A 499 40.18 -26.62 27.78
N GLU A 500 39.61 -25.70 28.56
CA GLU A 500 39.31 -25.93 29.97
C GLU A 500 38.29 -27.06 30.16
N MET A 501 37.31 -27.18 29.26
CA MET A 501 36.35 -28.29 29.28
C MET A 501 37.07 -29.63 29.11
N LYS A 502 37.97 -29.74 28.12
CA LYS A 502 38.77 -30.96 27.90
C LYS A 502 39.62 -31.31 29.13
N LEU A 503 40.35 -30.34 29.69
CA LEU A 503 41.20 -30.54 30.86
C LEU A 503 40.43 -30.94 32.12
N LYS A 504 39.18 -30.47 32.27
CA LYS A 504 38.33 -30.74 33.44
C LYS A 504 37.41 -31.96 33.27
N GLY A 505 37.65 -32.78 32.25
CA GLY A 505 36.94 -34.05 32.06
C GLY A 505 35.62 -33.94 31.29
N PHE A 506 35.45 -32.90 30.49
CA PHE A 506 34.28 -32.68 29.61
C PHE A 506 34.71 -32.64 28.13
N PRO A 507 35.27 -33.74 27.58
CA PRO A 507 35.80 -33.76 26.22
C PRO A 507 34.73 -33.50 25.16
N GLY A 508 33.49 -33.96 25.36
CA GLY A 508 32.41 -33.79 24.37
C GLY A 508 31.99 -32.32 24.20
N ALA A 509 31.75 -31.62 25.31
CA ALA A 509 31.52 -30.19 25.32
C ALA A 509 32.72 -29.41 24.76
N GLY A 510 33.94 -29.82 25.12
CA GLY A 510 35.16 -29.21 24.61
C GLY A 510 35.36 -29.36 23.10
N GLU A 511 35.01 -30.51 22.52
CA GLU A 511 35.01 -30.71 21.06
C GLU A 511 33.92 -29.88 20.39
N TRP A 512 32.69 -29.90 20.92
CA TRP A 512 31.57 -29.11 20.39
C TRP A 512 31.91 -27.63 20.32
N PHE A 513 32.46 -27.06 21.41
CA PHE A 513 32.79 -25.64 21.45
C PHE A 513 34.03 -25.27 20.66
N ALA A 514 35.02 -26.17 20.53
CA ALA A 514 36.14 -25.94 19.60
C ALA A 514 35.66 -25.80 18.15
N THR A 515 34.72 -26.66 17.71
CA THR A 515 34.10 -26.53 16.39
C THR A 515 33.24 -25.26 16.27
N CYS A 516 32.51 -24.90 17.32
CA CYS A 516 31.75 -23.64 17.32
C CYS A 516 32.66 -22.42 17.17
N GLU A 517 33.80 -22.41 17.87
CA GLU A 517 34.81 -21.35 17.80
C GLU A 517 35.40 -21.24 16.38
N GLU A 518 35.75 -22.36 15.75
CA GLU A 518 36.26 -22.39 14.37
C GLU A 518 35.24 -21.83 13.35
N ILE A 519 33.98 -22.28 13.44
CA ILE A 519 32.90 -21.79 12.58
C ILE A 519 32.65 -20.30 12.83
N TRP A 520 32.68 -19.87 14.09
CA TRP A 520 32.50 -18.47 14.46
C TRP A 520 33.61 -17.60 13.88
N GLU A 521 34.88 -17.98 14.05
CA GLU A 521 36.03 -17.24 13.54
C GLU A 521 36.02 -17.13 12.01
N THR A 522 35.56 -18.19 11.32
CA THR A 522 35.45 -18.21 9.86
C THR A 522 34.34 -17.29 9.34
N ASN A 523 33.22 -17.18 10.07
CA ASN A 523 32.00 -16.53 9.60
C ASN A 523 31.67 -15.19 10.26
N LYS A 524 32.38 -14.80 11.33
CA LYS A 524 32.15 -13.52 12.01
C LYS A 524 32.45 -12.37 11.05
N THR A 525 31.55 -11.41 11.00
CA THR A 525 31.79 -10.15 10.28
C THR A 525 32.75 -9.32 11.13
N GLN A 526 33.84 -8.80 10.56
CA GLN A 526 34.67 -7.81 11.26
C GLN A 526 33.75 -6.66 11.72
N LEU A 527 33.78 -6.37 13.01
CA LEU A 527 32.99 -5.32 13.65
C LEU A 527 33.42 -3.93 13.19
#